data_AF-A0A136MAV9-F1
#
_entry.id   AF-A0A136MAV9-F1
#
_cell.length_a   1.000
_cell.length_b   1.000
_cell.length_c   1.000
_cell.angle_alpha   90.00
_cell.angle_beta   90.00
_cell.angle_gamma   90.00
#
_symmetry.space_group_name_H-M   'P 1'
#
loop_
_entity.id
_entity.type
_entity.pdbx_description
1 polymer ?
#
loop_
_entity_poly.entity_id
_entity_poly.type
_entity_poly.pdbx_seq_one_letter_code
_entity_poly.pdbx_strand_id
1 'polypeptide(L)'
;MNISGEASKSGVEPGQAEKLGQMLIQSPLLDWAGLMTLAPEVEDPGEVRPVFRNLRLLRDQLESRLGVRLPRLSMGMSQDFQVALMEGATDIRIGSALYRGLI
;
A
#
# COMPACT_ATOMS: atom_id res chain seq x y z
N MET A 1 -1.93 5.34 1.11
CA MET A 1 -2.94 5.46 0.04
C MET A 1 -4.25 4.91 0.53
N ASN A 2 -5.33 5.67 0.40
CA ASN A 2 -6.68 5.21 0.72
C ASN A 2 -7.26 4.47 -0.51
N ILE A 3 -6.92 3.20 -0.67
CA ILE A 3 -7.38 2.41 -1.82
C ILE A 3 -8.79 1.87 -1.60
N SER A 4 -9.18 1.63 -0.34
CA SER A 4 -10.52 1.16 0.01
C SER A 4 -11.59 2.25 -0.08
N GLY A 5 -11.21 3.52 -0.13
CA GLY A 5 -12.14 4.65 -0.19
C GLY A 5 -12.88 4.90 1.13
N GLU A 6 -12.44 4.29 2.22
CA GLU A 6 -13.07 4.45 3.53
C GLU A 6 -12.68 5.80 4.13
N ALA A 7 -13.66 6.67 4.37
CA ALA A 7 -13.42 8.01 4.93
C ALA A 7 -12.79 7.98 6.34
N SER A 8 -12.95 6.87 7.06
CA SER A 8 -12.35 6.65 8.39
C SER A 8 -10.85 6.36 8.32
N LYS A 9 -10.29 6.05 7.13
CA LYS A 9 -8.88 5.69 6.97
C LYS A 9 -8.06 6.86 6.47
N SER A 10 -6.94 7.10 7.13
CA SER A 10 -5.96 8.06 6.68
C SER A 10 -5.29 7.61 5.39
N GLY A 11 -5.10 8.53 4.45
CA GLY A 11 -4.37 8.24 3.23
C GLY A 11 -4.73 9.22 2.13
N VAL A 12 -3.81 9.35 1.19
CA VAL A 12 -4.04 10.12 -0.03
C VAL A 12 -4.96 9.32 -0.94
N GLU A 13 -5.97 9.97 -1.48
CA GLU A 13 -6.86 9.41 -2.50
C GLU A 13 -6.07 9.07 -3.78
N PRO A 14 -6.37 7.97 -4.48
CA PRO A 14 -5.61 7.55 -5.67
C PRO A 14 -5.54 8.64 -6.74
N GLY A 15 -6.62 9.40 -6.93
CA GLY A 15 -6.67 10.52 -7.88
C GLY A 15 -5.77 11.70 -7.53
N GLN A 16 -5.28 11.79 -6.29
CA GLN A 16 -4.35 12.84 -5.83
C GLN A 16 -2.89 12.35 -5.76
N ALA A 17 -2.65 11.06 -6.02
CA ALA A 17 -1.33 10.45 -5.85
C ALA A 17 -0.26 11.07 -6.76
N GLU A 18 -0.62 11.36 -8.01
CA GLU A 18 0.30 11.93 -9.00
C GLU A 18 0.76 13.34 -8.60
N LYS A 19 -0.18 14.19 -8.16
CA LYS A 19 0.11 15.54 -7.68
C LYS A 19 1.06 15.52 -6.48
N LEU A 20 0.84 14.62 -5.53
CA LEU A 20 1.77 14.44 -4.41
C LEU A 20 3.13 13.93 -4.89
N GLY A 21 3.16 12.95 -5.80
CA GLY A 21 4.38 12.41 -6.36
C GLY A 21 5.26 13.48 -7.01
N GLN A 22 4.67 14.41 -7.77
CA GLN A 22 5.39 15.55 -8.36
C GLN A 22 6.09 16.41 -7.30
N MET A 23 5.46 16.63 -6.15
CA MET A 23 6.07 17.37 -5.03
C MET A 23 7.19 16.56 -4.36
N LEU A 24 6.99 15.26 -4.18
CA LEU A 24 7.97 14.39 -3.52
C LEU A 24 9.28 14.28 -4.32
N ILE A 25 9.18 14.17 -5.65
CA ILE A 25 10.35 14.04 -6.54
C ILE A 25 11.22 15.30 -6.55
N GLN A 26 10.63 16.46 -6.29
CA GLN A 26 11.35 17.73 -6.17
C GLN A 26 12.05 17.90 -4.82
N SER A 27 11.75 17.07 -3.83
CA SER A 27 12.33 17.17 -2.49
C SER A 27 13.77 16.64 -2.48
N PRO A 28 14.77 17.45 -2.09
CA PRO A 28 16.14 16.96 -1.93
C PRO A 28 16.34 16.18 -0.62
N LEU A 29 15.34 16.15 0.27
CA LEU A 29 15.44 15.57 1.61
C LEU A 29 14.65 14.26 1.78
N LEU A 30 13.82 13.90 0.80
CA LEU A 30 12.95 12.74 0.87
C LEU A 30 13.26 11.78 -0.28
N ASP A 31 13.41 10.51 0.06
CA ASP A 31 13.44 9.41 -0.91
C ASP A 31 12.06 8.75 -0.96
N TRP A 32 11.35 8.94 -2.08
CA TRP A 32 10.04 8.34 -2.28
C TRP A 32 10.18 6.89 -2.72
N ALA A 33 10.33 5.99 -1.75
CA ALA A 33 10.67 4.59 -2.00
C ALA A 33 9.49 3.68 -2.43
N GLY A 34 8.24 4.15 -2.37
CA GLY A 34 7.11 3.26 -2.62
C GLY A 34 5.75 3.75 -2.13
N LEU A 35 4.79 2.83 -2.13
CA LEU A 35 3.42 3.07 -1.64
C LEU A 35 3.08 2.16 -0.46
N MET A 36 2.08 2.58 0.31
CA MET A 36 1.54 1.82 1.45
C MET A 36 0.01 1.90 1.46
N THR A 37 -0.66 0.81 1.84
CA THR A 37 -2.10 0.80 2.14
C THR A 37 -2.47 -0.15 3.28
N LEU A 38 -3.66 0.09 3.84
CA LEU A 38 -4.33 -0.75 4.83
C LEU A 38 -5.65 -1.24 4.23
N ALA A 39 -5.78 -2.56 4.10
CA ALA A 39 -7.03 -3.18 3.67
C ALA A 39 -8.12 -3.07 4.75
N PRO A 40 -9.41 -3.11 4.36
CA PRO A 40 -10.51 -3.24 5.31
C PRO A 40 -10.41 -4.55 6.09
N GLU A 41 -11.02 -4.56 7.26
CA GLU A 41 -11.25 -5.80 8.00
C GLU A 41 -12.37 -6.55 7.30
N VAL A 42 -12.11 -7.81 6.97
CA VAL A 42 -13.02 -8.70 6.22
C VAL A 42 -12.98 -10.08 6.84
N GLU A 43 -14.04 -10.86 6.64
CA GLU A 43 -14.08 -12.26 7.11
C GLU A 43 -13.21 -13.18 6.26
N ASP A 44 -13.28 -13.04 4.93
CA ASP A 44 -12.44 -13.77 3.98
C ASP A 44 -11.27 -12.89 3.51
N PRO A 45 -10.01 -13.24 3.82
CA PRO A 45 -8.83 -12.52 3.31
C PRO A 45 -8.80 -12.37 1.78
N GLY A 46 -9.46 -13.25 1.03
CA GLY A 46 -9.60 -13.11 -0.42
C GLY A 46 -10.26 -11.81 -0.87
N GLU A 47 -11.14 -11.23 -0.05
CA GLU A 47 -11.89 -10.01 -0.36
C GLU A 47 -11.01 -8.76 -0.42
N VAL A 48 -9.83 -8.77 0.23
CA VAL A 48 -8.91 -7.62 0.16
C VAL A 48 -8.02 -7.62 -1.08
N ARG A 49 -8.04 -8.68 -1.89
CA ARG A 49 -7.22 -8.77 -3.10
C ARG A 49 -7.36 -7.56 -4.04
N PRO A 50 -8.56 -7.03 -4.33
CA PRO A 50 -8.70 -5.85 -5.19
C PRO A 50 -7.95 -4.62 -4.63
N VAL A 51 -7.89 -4.47 -3.30
CA VAL A 51 -7.18 -3.36 -2.65
C VAL A 51 -5.68 -3.44 -2.93
N PHE A 52 -5.08 -4.62 -2.73
CA PHE A 52 -3.65 -4.81 -2.97
C PHE A 52 -3.30 -4.74 -4.46
N ARG A 53 -4.12 -5.34 -5.32
CA ARG A 53 -3.98 -5.22 -6.77
C ARG A 53 -4.01 -3.77 -7.23
N ASN A 54 -4.97 -2.98 -6.73
CA ASN A 54 -5.11 -1.58 -7.12
C ASN A 54 -3.96 -0.72 -6.61
N LEU A 55 -3.37 -1.03 -5.44
CA LEU A 55 -2.15 -0.35 -4.99
C LEU A 55 -0.97 -0.62 -5.94
N ARG A 56 -0.78 -1.88 -6.36
CA ARG A 56 0.27 -2.23 -7.33
C ARG A 56 0.07 -1.52 -8.67
N LEU A 57 -1.15 -1.54 -9.20
CA LEU A 57 -1.47 -0.87 -10.46
C LEU A 57 -1.24 0.64 -10.36
N LEU A 58 -1.62 1.26 -9.23
CA LEU A 58 -1.35 2.67 -8.99
C LEU A 58 0.16 2.96 -8.95
N ARG A 59 0.95 2.10 -8.28
CA ARG A 59 2.41 2.21 -8.27
C ARG A 59 2.96 2.15 -9.69
N ASP A 60 2.57 1.15 -10.48
CA ASP A 60 3.05 0.96 -11.85
C ASP A 60 2.72 2.19 -12.74
N GLN A 61 1.51 2.77 -12.56
CA GLN A 61 1.09 4.00 -13.24
C GLN A 61 1.95 5.21 -12.84
N LEU A 62 2.25 5.38 -11.55
CA LEU A 62 3.07 6.49 -11.06
C LEU A 62 4.52 6.38 -11.54
N GLU A 63 5.11 5.19 -11.51
CA GLU A 63 6.45 4.94 -12.08
C GLU A 63 6.49 5.37 -13.56
N SER A 64 5.49 4.95 -14.34
CA SER A 64 5.42 5.29 -15.77
C SER A 64 5.20 6.77 -16.04
N ARG A 65 4.33 7.45 -15.27
CA ARG A 65 3.99 8.86 -15.53
C ARG A 65 5.04 9.84 -15.04
N LEU A 66 5.68 9.54 -13.92
CA LEU A 66 6.63 10.44 -13.27
C LEU A 66 8.08 10.08 -13.57
N GLY A 67 8.34 8.96 -14.25
CA GLY A 67 9.69 8.53 -14.60
C GLY A 67 10.54 8.15 -13.38
N VAL A 68 9.89 7.59 -12.35
CA VAL A 68 10.53 7.21 -11.08
C VAL A 68 10.44 5.72 -10.84
N ARG A 69 11.23 5.24 -9.87
CA ARG A 69 11.14 3.87 -9.38
C ARG A 69 10.59 3.87 -7.96
N LEU A 70 9.55 3.08 -7.75
CA LEU A 70 8.84 2.87 -6.49
C LEU A 70 8.92 1.38 -6.14
N PRO A 71 10.09 0.90 -5.68
CA PRO A 71 10.32 -0.53 -5.50
C PRO A 71 9.51 -1.14 -4.36
N ARG A 72 8.92 -0.35 -3.45
CA ARG A 72 8.22 -0.86 -2.27
C ARG A 72 6.70 -0.77 -2.37
N LEU A 73 6.05 -1.89 -2.04
CA LEU A 73 4.63 -2.00 -1.76
C LEU A 73 4.46 -2.53 -0.34
N SER A 74 4.24 -1.61 0.60
CA SER A 74 3.93 -1.97 1.98
C SER A 74 2.44 -2.25 2.10
N MET A 75 2.06 -3.52 2.09
CA MET A 75 0.68 -3.97 2.20
C MET A 75 0.62 -5.39 2.77
N GLY A 76 -0.45 -5.72 3.47
CA GLY A 76 -0.60 -6.98 4.20
C GLY A 76 -0.23 -6.88 5.68
N MET A 77 -1.10 -7.45 6.51
CA MET A 77 -1.00 -7.63 7.96
C MET A 77 -1.24 -9.10 8.33
N SER A 78 -1.23 -9.43 9.62
CA SER A 78 -1.32 -10.81 10.12
C SER A 78 -2.43 -11.67 9.47
N GLN A 79 -3.56 -11.08 9.08
CA GLN A 79 -4.73 -11.80 8.55
C GLN A 79 -4.74 -11.97 7.02
N ASP A 80 -4.02 -11.12 6.28
CA ASP A 80 -4.16 -11.01 4.82
C ASP A 80 -2.82 -10.94 4.07
N PHE A 81 -1.69 -11.10 4.78
CA PHE A 81 -0.35 -11.01 4.18
C PHE A 81 -0.14 -12.01 3.03
N GLN A 82 -0.76 -13.19 3.07
CA GLN A 82 -0.65 -14.16 1.97
C GLN A 82 -1.23 -13.61 0.67
N VAL A 83 -2.37 -12.92 0.76
CA VAL A 83 -3.00 -12.25 -0.39
C VAL A 83 -2.16 -11.07 -0.84
N ALA A 84 -1.60 -10.31 0.10
CA ALA A 84 -0.69 -9.21 -0.21
C ALA A 84 0.56 -9.68 -0.97
N LEU A 85 1.19 -10.78 -0.55
CA LEU A 85 2.35 -11.37 -1.22
C LEU A 85 2.02 -11.80 -2.66
N MET A 86 0.86 -12.43 -2.87
CA MET A 86 0.39 -12.79 -4.23
C MET A 86 0.19 -11.57 -5.13
N GLU A 87 -0.14 -10.41 -4.57
CA GLU A 87 -0.30 -9.15 -5.30
C GLU A 87 0.98 -8.29 -5.34
N GLY A 88 2.11 -8.82 -4.90
CA GLY A 88 3.43 -8.19 -5.05
C GLY A 88 3.88 -7.32 -3.86
N ALA A 89 3.37 -7.57 -2.66
CA ALA A 89 3.88 -6.92 -1.45
C ALA A 89 5.38 -7.18 -1.26
N THR A 90 6.12 -6.13 -0.94
CA THR A 90 7.55 -6.21 -0.59
C THR A 90 7.77 -6.09 0.91
N ASP A 91 6.84 -5.44 1.61
CA ASP A 91 6.89 -5.19 3.05
C ASP A 91 5.55 -5.61 3.65
N ILE A 92 5.53 -6.70 4.41
CA ILE A 92 4.37 -7.15 5.20
C ILE A 92 4.54 -6.74 6.66
N ARG A 93 3.42 -6.48 7.36
CA ARG A 93 3.43 -5.96 8.74
C ARG A 93 2.77 -6.95 9.68
N ILE A 94 3.56 -7.84 10.27
CA ILE A 94 3.04 -8.92 11.11
C ILE A 94 3.22 -8.57 12.59
N GLY A 95 2.10 -8.48 13.31
CA GLY A 95 2.08 -8.23 14.76
C GLY A 95 1.46 -9.40 15.50
N SER A 96 0.12 -9.46 15.52
CA SER A 96 -0.65 -10.48 16.24
C SER A 96 -0.30 -11.92 15.89
N ALA A 97 0.14 -12.24 14.67
CA ALA A 97 0.57 -13.61 14.36
C ALA A 97 1.95 -13.97 14.93
N LEU A 98 2.80 -12.99 15.25
CA LEU A 98 4.09 -13.21 15.91
C LEU A 98 4.00 -13.17 17.44
N TYR A 99 3.17 -12.28 17.98
CA TYR A 99 3.16 -11.96 19.42
C TYR A 99 1.89 -12.40 20.15
N ARG A 100 1.05 -13.27 19.55
CA ARG A 100 -0.18 -13.75 20.21
C ARG A 100 0.14 -14.36 21.58
N GLY A 101 -0.45 -13.81 22.65
CA GLY A 101 -0.26 -14.28 24.03
C GLY A 101 0.91 -13.64 24.79
N LEU A 102 1.68 -12.73 24.16
CA LEU A 102 2.67 -11.88 24.81
C LEU A 102 2.15 -10.47 25.13
N ILE A 103 0.98 -10.14 24.57
CA ILE A 103 0.21 -8.90 24.72
C ILE A 103 -1.24 -9.24 25.00
#